data_AF-A7NGK8-F1
#
_entry.id   AF-A7NGK8-F1
#
_cell.length_a   1.000
_cell.length_b   1.000
_cell.length_c   1.000
_cell.angle_alpha   90.00
_cell.angle_beta   90.00
_cell.angle_gamma   90.00
#
_symmetry.space_group_name_H-M   'P 1'
#
loop_
_entity.id
_entity.type
_entity.pdbx_description
1 polymer ?
#
loop_
_entity_poly.entity_id
_entity_poly.type
_entity_poly.pdbx_seq_one_letter_code
_entity_poly.pdbx_strand_id
1 'polypeptide(L)'
;MAVTTSAASTDVATRTTRSRERVFLVLVWALALTISSLPVLAGYLFATPERQFVGIVYNMPDHAQYFAWMRDLARQPLAPNRLTPEPNAPAFFNLLWWVVGRVGALTGLEYAALWSGLRLVAAAAVLAAGYAFVNLALADGQQRRLAYLIFIFGSGLGFIWVIVKYAYRLPEAPFPFNIYTAETNTFWILTAFPHFGMALALIVAMMALLLQALRTGRYRYAVACGILGAILGLQHAYDLITIYTVMGAFGLLIWRRDRRFPGFLFRCGLIIFALSAPAAAYLSALVLLDTTWGKKLSQFDNAGAWTPPPWELPILLGVPFLLALLHFRPRALQSRSDAEVLVAVWFVLHFVLAYLPVKFQIHLLLGWQMPIAVLAAAAIATRIVPWFQQRHSALLKPALAFLVALMVATNGYLVAWRFVDFRRLEAPYYLTRGAAESLAWLEAHATSSDVVLADLEYGQHVPVRSDARAFLAHWAGTLDFFDKKVMVREVFDPATSDMRRREILSAYGVTYIVARGRDQAAALDPAVGRYLTVVFSEGDTTMYRVTPVHLPNG
;
A
#
# COMPACT_ATOMS: atom_id res chain seq x y z
N MET A 1 -49.67 -24.47 -0.58
CA MET A 1 -50.28 -23.27 -1.18
C MET A 1 -49.18 -22.32 -1.63
N ALA A 2 -49.14 -22.05 -2.93
CA ALA A 2 -48.33 -21.06 -3.66
C ALA A 2 -46.84 -20.90 -3.27
N VAL A 3 -46.01 -21.80 -3.80
CA VAL A 3 -44.57 -21.54 -4.01
C VAL A 3 -44.46 -20.68 -5.27
N THR A 4 -44.32 -19.36 -5.10
CA THR A 4 -43.91 -18.47 -6.19
C THR A 4 -42.39 -18.48 -6.28
N THR A 5 -41.86 -19.43 -7.06
CA THR A 5 -40.52 -19.33 -7.64
C THR A 5 -40.44 -18.06 -8.47
N SER A 6 -39.77 -17.04 -7.94
CA SER A 6 -39.28 -15.91 -8.72
C SER A 6 -38.39 -16.49 -9.83
N ALA A 7 -38.87 -16.38 -11.06
CA ALA A 7 -38.17 -16.82 -12.25
C ALA A 7 -36.79 -16.16 -12.28
N ALA A 8 -35.76 -17.00 -12.25
CA ALA A 8 -34.42 -16.60 -12.63
C ALA A 8 -34.46 -16.15 -14.08
N SER A 9 -34.49 -14.83 -14.32
CA SER A 9 -34.17 -14.27 -15.62
C SER A 9 -32.68 -14.42 -15.87
N THR A 10 -32.26 -15.63 -16.26
CA THR A 10 -30.99 -15.83 -16.94
C THR A 10 -31.08 -15.14 -18.30
N ASP A 11 -30.68 -13.88 -18.31
CA ASP A 11 -30.51 -13.08 -19.52
C ASP A 11 -29.45 -13.79 -20.40
N VAL A 12 -29.89 -14.43 -21.49
CA VAL A 12 -29.01 -15.09 -22.45
C VAL A 12 -28.33 -13.98 -23.25
N ALA A 13 -27.26 -13.43 -22.68
CA ALA A 13 -26.43 -12.44 -23.34
C ALA A 13 -25.99 -12.96 -24.72
N THR A 14 -26.45 -12.29 -25.77
CA THR A 14 -26.12 -12.61 -27.16
C THR A 14 -24.60 -12.65 -27.37
N ARG A 15 -24.13 -13.43 -28.36
CA ARG A 15 -22.69 -13.52 -28.68
C ARG A 15 -22.04 -12.14 -28.89
N THR A 16 -22.80 -11.20 -29.45
CA THR A 16 -22.36 -9.83 -29.71
C THR A 16 -22.18 -9.00 -28.44
N THR A 17 -23.07 -9.12 -27.44
CA THR A 17 -22.94 -8.40 -26.16
C THR A 17 -21.76 -8.93 -25.36
N ARG A 18 -21.55 -10.25 -25.34
CA ARG A 18 -20.38 -10.89 -24.72
C ARG A 18 -19.08 -10.45 -25.40
N SER A 19 -19.06 -10.33 -26.72
CA SER A 19 -17.87 -9.86 -27.47
C SER A 19 -17.54 -8.41 -27.14
N ARG A 20 -18.54 -7.52 -27.10
CA ARG A 20 -18.34 -6.11 -26.75
C ARG A 20 -17.83 -5.94 -25.32
N GLU A 21 -18.33 -6.74 -24.39
CA GLU A 21 -17.86 -6.72 -23.00
C GLU A 21 -16.39 -7.16 -22.89
N ARG A 22 -15.99 -8.22 -23.60
CA ARG A 22 -14.59 -8.66 -23.63
C ARG A 22 -13.66 -7.60 -24.19
N VAL A 23 -14.04 -6.97 -25.30
CA VAL A 23 -13.26 -5.87 -25.90
C VAL A 23 -13.13 -4.70 -24.92
N PHE A 24 -14.22 -4.31 -24.26
CA PHE A 24 -14.19 -3.29 -23.23
C PHE A 24 -13.18 -3.62 -22.11
N LEU A 25 -13.21 -4.85 -21.59
CA LEU A 25 -12.28 -5.27 -20.54
C LEU A 25 -10.83 -5.23 -21.02
N VAL A 26 -10.53 -5.77 -22.20
CA VAL A 26 -9.17 -5.76 -22.75
C VAL A 26 -8.65 -4.33 -22.90
N LEU A 27 -9.47 -3.41 -23.42
CA LEU A 27 -9.08 -2.00 -23.57
C LEU A 27 -8.84 -1.33 -22.23
N VAL A 28 -9.72 -1.53 -21.25
CA VAL A 28 -9.55 -0.95 -19.91
C VAL A 28 -8.31 -1.49 -19.21
N TRP A 29 -8.07 -2.80 -19.31
CA TRP A 29 -6.87 -3.43 -18.75
C TRP A 29 -5.60 -2.90 -19.42
N ALA A 30 -5.57 -2.87 -20.75
CA ALA A 30 -4.44 -2.34 -21.50
C ALA A 30 -4.15 -0.88 -21.11
N LEU A 31 -5.19 -0.05 -21.01
CA LEU A 31 -5.07 1.34 -20.61
C LEU A 31 -4.53 1.48 -19.17
N ALA A 32 -5.14 0.80 -18.21
CA ALA A 32 -4.75 0.88 -16.80
C ALA A 32 -3.31 0.39 -16.59
N LEU A 33 -2.94 -0.74 -17.19
CA LEU A 33 -1.59 -1.29 -17.08
C LEU A 33 -0.56 -0.41 -17.79
N THR A 34 -0.89 0.15 -18.96
CA THR A 34 0.02 1.04 -19.68
C THR A 34 0.28 2.32 -18.89
N ILE A 35 -0.77 3.04 -18.48
CA ILE A 35 -0.61 4.34 -17.80
C ILE A 35 0.04 4.15 -16.42
N SER A 36 -0.35 3.14 -15.65
CA SER A 36 0.27 2.87 -14.34
C SER A 36 1.75 2.45 -14.44
N SER A 37 2.21 2.01 -15.60
CA SER A 37 3.62 1.66 -15.84
C SER A 37 4.48 2.83 -16.29
N LEU A 38 3.86 3.94 -16.74
CA LEU A 38 4.59 5.10 -17.27
C LEU A 38 5.60 5.69 -16.27
N PRO A 39 5.29 5.87 -14.96
CA PRO A 39 6.28 6.38 -14.01
C PRO A 39 7.50 5.47 -13.86
N VAL A 40 7.31 4.13 -13.85
CA VAL A 40 8.43 3.17 -13.77
C VAL A 40 9.34 3.33 -14.98
N LEU A 41 8.75 3.38 -16.19
CA LEU A 41 9.50 3.58 -17.43
C LEU A 41 10.25 4.92 -17.41
N ALA A 42 9.61 5.99 -16.96
CA ALA A 42 10.23 7.31 -16.87
C ALA A 42 11.45 7.31 -15.94
N GLY A 43 11.38 6.63 -14.79
CA GLY A 43 12.51 6.52 -13.86
C GLY A 43 13.74 5.88 -14.52
N TYR A 44 13.55 4.78 -15.24
CA TYR A 44 14.65 4.14 -15.98
C TYR A 44 15.14 4.95 -17.18
N LEU A 45 14.25 5.66 -17.88
CA LEU A 45 14.61 6.48 -19.04
C LEU A 45 15.43 7.72 -18.65
N PHE A 46 15.24 8.27 -17.45
CA PHE A 46 15.99 9.44 -17.00
C PHE A 46 17.29 9.09 -16.26
N ALA A 47 17.46 7.83 -15.82
CA ALA A 47 18.68 7.38 -15.15
C ALA A 47 19.95 7.62 -16.00
N THR A 48 21.05 7.94 -15.33
CA THR A 48 22.37 8.12 -15.95
C THR A 48 23.39 7.19 -15.27
N PRO A 49 24.60 7.00 -15.84
CA PRO A 49 25.65 6.21 -15.18
C PRO A 49 25.99 6.70 -13.76
N GLU A 50 25.85 8.00 -13.51
CA GLU A 50 26.11 8.65 -12.22
C GLU A 50 24.90 8.63 -11.27
N ARG A 51 23.70 8.44 -11.81
CA ARG A 51 22.40 8.51 -11.09
C ARG A 51 21.52 7.32 -11.47
N GLN A 52 21.56 6.28 -10.64
CA GLN A 52 20.87 5.03 -10.91
C GLN A 52 19.49 5.01 -10.27
N PHE A 53 18.45 4.78 -11.07
CA PHE A 53 17.09 4.65 -10.57
C PHE A 53 16.91 3.36 -9.75
N VAL A 54 16.34 3.48 -8.56
CA VAL A 54 16.19 2.37 -7.61
C VAL A 54 15.01 1.43 -7.91
N GLY A 55 14.20 1.75 -8.93
CA GLY A 55 13.05 0.93 -9.33
C GLY A 55 11.75 1.19 -8.55
N ILE A 56 11.70 2.26 -7.74
CA ILE A 56 10.55 2.59 -6.87
C ILE A 56 9.93 3.92 -7.29
N VAL A 57 8.59 3.94 -7.38
CA VAL A 57 7.86 5.12 -7.90
C VAL A 57 7.57 6.18 -6.82
N TYR A 58 7.33 5.73 -5.60
CA TYR A 58 6.89 6.57 -4.48
C TYR A 58 7.15 5.88 -3.15
N ASN A 59 7.24 6.66 -2.06
CA ASN A 59 7.40 6.17 -0.68
C ASN A 59 8.58 5.21 -0.47
N MET A 60 9.80 5.72 -0.73
CA MET A 60 11.04 4.94 -0.64
C MET A 60 11.23 4.19 0.70
N PRO A 61 10.98 4.80 1.89
CA PRO A 61 11.26 4.13 3.16
C PRO A 61 10.54 2.77 3.28
N ASP A 62 9.25 2.73 3.01
CA ASP A 62 8.46 1.49 3.13
C ASP A 62 8.91 0.44 2.10
N HIS A 63 9.26 0.88 0.89
CA HIS A 63 9.68 -0.01 -0.19
C HIS A 63 11.05 -0.64 0.08
N ALA A 64 11.99 0.14 0.62
CA ALA A 64 13.29 -0.36 1.06
C ALA A 64 13.11 -1.48 2.12
N GLN A 65 12.19 -1.30 3.06
CA GLN A 65 11.84 -2.34 4.02
C GLN A 65 11.29 -3.60 3.33
N TYR A 66 10.40 -3.46 2.34
CA TYR A 66 9.87 -4.64 1.62
C TYR A 66 10.98 -5.39 0.85
N PHE A 67 11.94 -4.67 0.26
CA PHE A 67 13.07 -5.32 -0.42
C PHE A 67 13.99 -6.04 0.58
N ALA A 68 14.22 -5.46 1.76
CA ALA A 68 14.96 -6.13 2.84
C ALA A 68 14.25 -7.43 3.27
N TRP A 69 12.92 -7.42 3.41
CA TRP A 69 12.17 -8.64 3.71
C TRP A 69 12.20 -9.68 2.59
N MET A 70 12.12 -9.25 1.32
CA MET A 70 12.29 -10.17 0.18
C MET A 70 13.65 -10.85 0.24
N ARG A 71 14.72 -10.10 0.54
CA ARG A 71 16.09 -10.64 0.68
C ARG A 71 16.18 -11.70 1.76
N ASP A 72 15.69 -11.40 2.97
CA ASP A 72 15.76 -12.35 4.07
C ASP A 72 14.88 -13.59 3.81
N LEU A 73 13.66 -13.39 3.31
CA LEU A 73 12.71 -14.49 3.08
C LEU A 73 13.05 -15.36 1.85
N ALA A 74 13.91 -14.86 0.96
CA ALA A 74 14.49 -15.66 -0.12
C ALA A 74 15.33 -16.82 0.41
N ARG A 75 16.00 -16.63 1.56
CA ARG A 75 16.95 -17.59 2.13
C ARG A 75 16.31 -18.42 3.25
N GLN A 76 15.51 -17.81 4.12
CA GLN A 76 14.94 -18.43 5.32
C GLN A 76 13.44 -18.16 5.46
N PRO A 77 12.68 -18.91 6.28
CA PRO A 77 11.24 -18.71 6.41
C PRO A 77 10.86 -17.50 7.26
N LEU A 78 11.74 -17.01 8.14
CA LEU A 78 11.47 -15.87 9.01
C LEU A 78 12.50 -14.76 8.75
N ALA A 79 12.05 -13.51 8.71
CA ALA A 79 12.93 -12.35 8.58
C ALA A 79 13.27 -11.75 9.96
N PRO A 80 14.55 -11.39 10.20
CA PRO A 80 14.91 -10.48 11.28
C PRO A 80 14.53 -9.04 10.91
N ASN A 81 14.59 -8.14 11.88
CA ASN A 81 14.54 -6.70 11.68
C ASN A 81 15.95 -6.14 11.48
N ARG A 82 16.42 -6.03 10.23
CA ARG A 82 17.73 -5.41 9.92
C ARG A 82 17.70 -3.88 9.82
N LEU A 83 16.53 -3.27 10.05
CA LEU A 83 16.33 -1.82 9.97
C LEU A 83 16.73 -1.10 11.26
N THR A 84 17.29 -1.83 12.23
CA THR A 84 17.69 -1.33 13.54
C THR A 84 19.03 -1.97 13.95
N PRO A 85 19.88 -1.27 14.73
CA PRO A 85 21.19 -1.79 15.11
C PRO A 85 21.11 -2.92 16.14
N GLU A 86 20.04 -3.00 16.93
CA GLU A 86 19.88 -4.01 17.98
C GLU A 86 19.84 -5.43 17.42
N PRO A 87 20.49 -6.40 18.08
CA PRO A 87 20.39 -7.80 17.70
C PRO A 87 18.96 -8.29 17.96
N ASN A 88 18.41 -9.01 17.00
CA ASN A 88 17.09 -9.59 17.10
C ASN A 88 17.03 -10.91 16.33
N ALA A 89 16.24 -11.86 16.85
CA ALA A 89 16.05 -13.14 16.21
C ALA A 89 15.08 -13.01 15.01
N PRO A 90 15.24 -13.82 13.96
CA PRO A 90 14.25 -13.89 12.89
C PRO A 90 12.90 -14.33 13.43
N ALA A 91 11.86 -13.50 13.28
CA ALA A 91 10.53 -13.78 13.84
C ALA A 91 9.37 -13.46 12.88
N PHE A 92 9.60 -12.63 11.86
CA PHE A 92 8.54 -12.16 10.97
C PHE A 92 8.37 -13.04 9.74
N PHE A 93 7.16 -13.56 9.57
CA PHE A 93 6.70 -14.19 8.34
C PHE A 93 5.67 -13.30 7.63
N ASN A 94 5.84 -13.15 6.33
CA ASN A 94 4.83 -12.55 5.46
C ASN A 94 4.77 -13.35 4.16
N LEU A 95 3.59 -13.89 3.83
CA LEU A 95 3.44 -14.82 2.71
C LEU A 95 3.78 -14.17 1.37
N LEU A 96 3.38 -12.90 1.16
CA LEU A 96 3.64 -12.18 -0.08
C LEU A 96 5.14 -12.03 -0.32
N TRP A 97 5.85 -11.52 0.68
CA TRP A 97 7.29 -11.27 0.58
C TRP A 97 8.09 -12.57 0.56
N TRP A 98 7.60 -13.62 1.21
CA TRP A 98 8.19 -14.96 1.12
C TRP A 98 8.09 -15.52 -0.30
N VAL A 99 6.90 -15.49 -0.92
CA VAL A 99 6.73 -15.97 -2.30
C VAL A 99 7.63 -15.19 -3.25
N VAL A 100 7.63 -13.85 -3.15
CA VAL A 100 8.43 -13.00 -4.04
C VAL A 100 9.93 -13.20 -3.82
N GLY A 101 10.37 -13.32 -2.57
CA GLY A 101 11.77 -13.63 -2.24
C GLY A 101 12.21 -14.99 -2.81
N ARG A 102 11.37 -16.03 -2.73
CA ARG A 102 11.65 -17.34 -3.33
C ARG A 102 11.71 -17.29 -4.85
N VAL A 103 10.82 -16.54 -5.51
CA VAL A 103 10.92 -16.29 -6.95
C VAL A 103 12.22 -15.57 -7.29
N GLY A 104 12.64 -14.60 -6.48
CA GLY A 104 13.94 -13.94 -6.63
C GLY A 104 15.12 -14.91 -6.53
N ALA A 105 15.12 -15.79 -5.52
CA ALA A 105 16.15 -16.82 -5.37
C ALA A 105 16.22 -17.79 -6.56
N LEU A 106 15.07 -18.14 -7.15
CA LEU A 106 15.00 -19.06 -8.29
C LEU A 106 15.38 -18.41 -9.62
N THR A 107 15.07 -17.12 -9.80
CA THR A 107 15.23 -16.43 -11.09
C THR A 107 16.50 -15.59 -11.18
N GLY A 108 17.10 -15.23 -10.03
CA GLY A 108 18.23 -14.31 -9.98
C GLY A 108 17.87 -12.86 -10.32
N LEU A 109 16.57 -12.53 -10.43
CA LEU A 109 16.11 -11.17 -10.72
C LEU A 109 16.34 -10.23 -9.54
N GLU A 110 16.73 -9.00 -9.85
CA GLU A 110 16.85 -7.94 -8.86
C GLU A 110 15.48 -7.56 -8.26
N TYR A 111 15.46 -7.10 -7.00
CA TYR A 111 14.23 -6.75 -6.28
C TYR A 111 13.38 -5.69 -6.98
N ALA A 112 13.98 -4.74 -7.71
CA ALA A 112 13.25 -3.76 -8.51
C ALA A 112 12.44 -4.42 -9.66
N ALA A 113 13.00 -5.45 -10.31
CA ALA A 113 12.32 -6.20 -11.35
C ALA A 113 11.21 -7.08 -10.77
N LEU A 114 11.47 -7.76 -9.64
CA LEU A 114 10.47 -8.53 -8.90
C LEU A 114 9.30 -7.64 -8.45
N TRP A 115 9.59 -6.45 -7.96
CA TRP A 115 8.59 -5.45 -7.58
C TRP A 115 7.71 -5.03 -8.75
N SER A 116 8.33 -4.72 -9.89
CA SER A 116 7.63 -4.34 -11.11
C SER A 116 6.74 -5.47 -11.64
N GLY A 117 7.22 -6.72 -11.59
CA GLY A 117 6.43 -7.90 -11.94
C GLY A 117 5.26 -8.11 -10.99
N LEU A 118 5.50 -8.02 -9.68
CA LEU A 118 4.45 -8.14 -8.67
C LEU A 118 3.37 -7.07 -8.84
N ARG A 119 3.76 -5.83 -9.18
CA ARG A 119 2.82 -4.74 -9.47
C ARG A 119 1.88 -5.09 -10.63
N LEU A 120 2.40 -5.66 -11.72
CA LEU A 120 1.57 -6.07 -12.86
C LEU A 120 0.60 -7.22 -12.48
N VAL A 121 1.09 -8.19 -11.70
CA VAL A 121 0.26 -9.31 -11.21
C VAL A 121 -0.85 -8.80 -10.27
N ALA A 122 -0.51 -7.94 -9.31
CA ALA A 122 -1.45 -7.32 -8.40
C ALA A 122 -2.48 -6.46 -9.15
N ALA A 123 -2.05 -5.69 -10.15
CA ALA A 123 -2.96 -4.90 -10.97
C ALA A 123 -3.93 -5.77 -11.77
N ALA A 124 -3.46 -6.84 -12.39
CA ALA A 124 -4.33 -7.81 -13.06
C ALA A 124 -5.32 -8.46 -12.07
N ALA A 125 -4.89 -8.78 -10.85
CA ALA A 125 -5.74 -9.34 -9.80
C ALA A 125 -6.84 -8.35 -9.36
N VAL A 126 -6.51 -7.08 -9.14
CA VAL A 126 -7.48 -6.02 -8.80
C VAL A 126 -8.51 -5.85 -9.91
N LEU A 127 -8.04 -5.78 -11.16
CA LEU A 127 -8.91 -5.63 -12.33
C LEU A 127 -9.86 -6.83 -12.47
N ALA A 128 -9.37 -8.06 -12.31
CA ALA A 128 -10.18 -9.27 -12.36
C ALA A 128 -11.21 -9.34 -11.22
N ALA A 129 -10.76 -9.13 -9.98
CA ALA A 129 -11.63 -9.15 -8.80
C ALA A 129 -12.70 -8.05 -8.86
N GLY A 130 -12.29 -6.85 -9.25
CA GLY A 130 -13.17 -5.70 -9.45
C GLY A 130 -14.29 -6.01 -10.43
N TYR A 131 -13.94 -6.52 -11.61
CA TYR A 131 -14.95 -6.87 -12.61
C TYR A 131 -15.85 -8.03 -12.16
N ALA A 132 -15.28 -9.06 -11.52
CA ALA A 132 -16.05 -10.19 -10.99
C ALA A 132 -17.10 -9.70 -9.97
N PHE A 133 -16.73 -8.79 -9.07
CA PHE A 133 -17.66 -8.22 -8.10
C PHE A 133 -18.75 -7.40 -8.77
N VAL A 134 -18.42 -6.44 -9.65
CA VAL A 134 -19.46 -5.62 -10.29
C VAL A 134 -20.38 -6.43 -11.19
N ASN A 135 -19.88 -7.49 -11.84
CA ASN A 135 -20.68 -8.41 -12.63
C ASN A 135 -21.65 -9.24 -11.77
N LEU A 136 -21.29 -9.52 -10.53
CA LEU A 136 -22.21 -10.15 -9.58
C LEU A 136 -23.19 -9.12 -9.01
N ALA A 137 -22.71 -7.95 -8.59
CA ALA A 137 -23.52 -6.98 -7.87
C ALA A 137 -24.53 -6.24 -8.77
N LEU A 138 -24.20 -6.01 -10.04
CA LEU A 138 -24.98 -5.19 -10.97
C LEU A 138 -25.48 -6.00 -12.16
N ALA A 139 -26.79 -5.93 -12.42
CA ALA A 139 -27.41 -6.57 -13.58
C ALA A 139 -27.27 -5.73 -14.86
N ASP A 140 -27.37 -4.40 -14.76
CA ASP A 140 -27.27 -3.51 -15.91
C ASP A 140 -25.81 -3.38 -16.41
N GLY A 141 -25.62 -3.65 -17.70
CA GLY A 141 -24.30 -3.65 -18.32
C GLY A 141 -23.65 -2.26 -18.37
N GLN A 142 -24.43 -1.19 -18.51
CA GLN A 142 -23.88 0.17 -18.54
C GLN A 142 -23.43 0.62 -17.16
N GLN A 143 -24.27 0.41 -16.13
CA GLN A 143 -23.92 0.65 -14.74
C GLN A 143 -22.70 -0.17 -14.32
N ARG A 144 -22.60 -1.43 -14.74
CA ARG A 144 -21.43 -2.27 -14.49
C ARG A 144 -20.14 -1.66 -15.05
N ARG A 145 -20.16 -1.25 -16.32
CA ARG A 145 -18.98 -0.62 -16.96
C ARG A 145 -18.62 0.69 -16.28
N LEU A 146 -19.61 1.50 -15.93
CA LEU A 146 -19.40 2.78 -15.26
C LEU A 146 -18.81 2.59 -13.85
N ALA A 147 -19.38 1.67 -13.05
CA ALA A 147 -18.85 1.33 -11.73
C ALA A 147 -17.41 0.80 -11.83
N TYR A 148 -17.13 -0.04 -12.83
CA TYR A 148 -15.78 -0.57 -13.04
C TYR A 148 -14.77 0.53 -13.41
N LEU A 149 -15.14 1.46 -14.29
CA LEU A 149 -14.28 2.61 -14.65
C LEU A 149 -14.03 3.53 -13.45
N ILE A 150 -15.07 3.82 -12.65
CA ILE A 150 -14.94 4.64 -11.44
C ILE A 150 -14.07 3.92 -10.40
N PHE A 151 -14.23 2.61 -10.23
CA PHE A 151 -13.41 1.83 -9.31
C PHE A 151 -11.93 1.89 -9.68
N ILE A 152 -11.59 1.84 -10.97
CA ILE A 152 -10.20 1.84 -11.43
C ILE A 152 -9.61 3.25 -11.43
N PHE A 153 -10.29 4.20 -12.07
CA PHE A 153 -9.72 5.52 -12.38
C PHE A 153 -10.24 6.65 -11.48
N GLY A 154 -11.27 6.41 -10.69
CA GLY A 154 -11.79 7.37 -9.74
C GLY A 154 -10.75 7.70 -8.67
N SER A 155 -10.63 8.99 -8.37
CA SER A 155 -9.73 9.53 -7.36
C SER A 155 -10.40 10.64 -6.56
N GLY A 156 -9.70 11.05 -5.50
CA GLY A 156 -10.02 12.25 -4.74
C GLY A 156 -9.89 13.54 -5.55
N LEU A 157 -10.24 14.63 -4.90
CA LEU A 157 -10.03 16.01 -5.34
C LEU A 157 -8.75 16.63 -4.73
N GLY A 158 -7.78 15.80 -4.32
CA GLY A 158 -6.52 16.25 -3.72
C GLY A 158 -5.77 17.30 -4.54
N PHE A 159 -5.90 17.29 -5.87
CA PHE A 159 -5.31 18.31 -6.74
C PHE A 159 -5.71 19.75 -6.38
N ILE A 160 -6.84 19.96 -5.70
CA ILE A 160 -7.25 21.29 -5.19
C ILE A 160 -6.16 21.86 -4.27
N TRP A 161 -5.55 21.04 -3.42
CA TRP A 161 -4.49 21.51 -2.53
C TRP A 161 -3.20 21.86 -3.26
N VAL A 162 -2.96 21.26 -4.42
CA VAL A 162 -1.88 21.67 -5.33
C VAL A 162 -2.19 23.05 -5.90
N ILE A 163 -3.43 23.30 -6.33
CA ILE A 163 -3.84 24.64 -6.81
C ILE A 163 -3.68 25.68 -5.69
N VAL A 164 -4.15 25.37 -4.48
CA VAL A 164 -4.00 26.26 -3.30
C VAL A 164 -2.52 26.54 -3.01
N LYS A 165 -1.66 25.52 -3.04
CA LYS A 165 -0.21 25.70 -2.87
C LYS A 165 0.34 26.78 -3.81
N TYR A 166 0.06 26.67 -5.11
CA TYR A 166 0.60 27.59 -6.10
C TYR A 166 -0.09 28.96 -6.06
N ALA A 167 -1.41 29.01 -5.85
CA ALA A 167 -2.17 30.26 -5.76
C ALA A 167 -1.72 31.13 -4.58
N TYR A 168 -1.40 30.52 -3.43
CA TYR A 168 -0.96 31.21 -2.22
C TYR A 168 0.56 31.17 -2.00
N ARG A 169 1.33 30.63 -2.95
CA ARG A 169 2.80 30.49 -2.88
C ARG A 169 3.29 29.79 -1.60
N LEU A 170 2.56 28.76 -1.17
CA LEU A 170 2.92 27.97 0.01
C LEU A 170 4.14 27.07 -0.31
N PRO A 171 5.04 26.82 0.66
CA PRO A 171 6.17 25.92 0.45
C PRO A 171 5.71 24.49 0.13
N GLU A 172 4.63 24.05 0.78
CA GLU A 172 4.06 22.71 0.61
C GLU A 172 2.55 22.78 0.40
N ALA A 173 1.98 21.70 -0.14
CA ALA A 173 0.54 21.60 -0.29
C ALA A 173 -0.10 21.39 1.09
N PRO A 174 -1.13 22.16 1.45
CA PRO A 174 -1.87 21.91 2.69
C PRO A 174 -2.53 20.53 2.60
N PHE A 175 -2.57 19.81 3.72
CA PHE A 175 -3.21 18.48 3.82
C PHE A 175 -2.72 17.46 2.76
N PRO A 176 -1.41 17.13 2.72
CA PRO A 176 -0.83 16.28 1.68
C PRO A 176 -1.46 14.87 1.60
N PHE A 177 -2.02 14.35 2.71
CA PHE A 177 -2.73 13.07 2.73
C PHE A 177 -3.96 13.04 1.82
N ASN A 178 -4.59 14.19 1.53
CA ASN A 178 -5.68 14.24 0.56
C ASN A 178 -5.22 14.03 -0.89
N ILE A 179 -3.92 14.11 -1.15
CA ILE A 179 -3.31 13.94 -2.47
C ILE A 179 -2.77 12.52 -2.65
N TYR A 180 -2.06 12.00 -1.64
CA TYR A 180 -1.19 10.82 -1.81
C TYR A 180 -1.65 9.55 -1.09
N THR A 181 -2.70 9.60 -0.24
CA THR A 181 -3.24 8.40 0.43
C THR A 181 -3.69 7.38 -0.61
N ALA A 182 -3.05 6.20 -0.58
CA ALA A 182 -3.20 5.21 -1.63
C ALA A 182 -4.44 4.33 -1.41
N GLU A 183 -4.81 4.09 -0.16
CA GLU A 183 -5.83 3.13 0.26
C GLU A 183 -7.21 3.45 -0.28
N THR A 184 -7.45 4.70 -0.68
CA THR A 184 -8.70 5.16 -1.29
C THR A 184 -8.61 5.35 -2.81
N ASN A 185 -7.44 5.14 -3.40
CA ASN A 185 -7.16 5.41 -4.81
C ASN A 185 -6.61 4.18 -5.52
N THR A 186 -7.51 3.42 -6.15
CA THR A 186 -7.17 2.18 -6.86
C THR A 186 -6.09 2.40 -7.92
N PHE A 187 -6.18 3.46 -8.73
CA PHE A 187 -5.20 3.71 -9.78
C PHE A 187 -3.80 3.96 -9.22
N TRP A 188 -3.71 4.71 -8.11
CA TRP A 188 -2.45 4.96 -7.43
C TRP A 188 -1.87 3.69 -6.82
N ILE A 189 -2.72 2.82 -6.28
CA ILE A 189 -2.32 1.46 -5.85
C ILE A 189 -1.72 0.67 -7.03
N LEU A 190 -2.34 0.67 -8.21
CA LEU A 190 -1.82 -0.04 -9.40
C LEU A 190 -0.46 0.51 -9.87
N THR A 191 -0.18 1.76 -9.55
CA THR A 191 1.02 2.48 -9.98
C THR A 191 2.21 2.23 -9.04
N ALA A 192 1.96 2.18 -7.72
CA ALA A 192 3.04 2.18 -6.73
C ALA A 192 2.98 1.07 -5.68
N PHE A 193 1.82 0.48 -5.36
CA PHE A 193 1.64 -0.35 -4.16
C PHE A 193 1.10 -1.76 -4.46
N PRO A 194 1.92 -2.70 -4.97
CA PRO A 194 1.51 -4.07 -5.27
C PRO A 194 0.87 -4.82 -4.09
N HIS A 195 1.37 -4.61 -2.87
CA HIS A 195 0.82 -5.28 -1.68
C HIS A 195 -0.58 -4.79 -1.34
N PHE A 196 -0.84 -3.46 -1.44
CA PHE A 196 -2.20 -2.92 -1.37
C PHE A 196 -3.06 -3.40 -2.52
N GLY A 197 -2.50 -3.57 -3.72
CA GLY A 197 -3.20 -4.13 -4.87
C GLY A 197 -3.65 -5.56 -4.61
N MET A 198 -2.75 -6.41 -4.09
CA MET A 198 -3.08 -7.79 -3.75
C MET A 198 -4.13 -7.84 -2.61
N ALA A 199 -3.98 -7.02 -1.58
CA ALA A 199 -4.96 -6.91 -0.50
C ALA A 199 -6.33 -6.45 -1.01
N LEU A 200 -6.40 -5.39 -1.82
CA LEU A 200 -7.64 -4.91 -2.45
C LEU A 200 -8.31 -5.98 -3.32
N ALA A 201 -7.53 -6.70 -4.12
CA ALA A 201 -8.03 -7.80 -4.94
C ALA A 201 -8.66 -8.91 -4.08
N LEU A 202 -7.99 -9.29 -2.99
CA LEU A 202 -8.49 -10.30 -2.05
C LEU A 202 -9.75 -9.82 -1.32
N ILE A 203 -9.77 -8.59 -0.80
CA ILE A 203 -10.96 -8.01 -0.13
C ILE A 203 -12.17 -8.06 -1.08
N VAL A 204 -12.01 -7.56 -2.30
CA VAL A 204 -13.09 -7.53 -3.30
C VAL A 204 -13.52 -8.95 -3.70
N ALA A 205 -12.56 -9.86 -3.89
CA ALA A 205 -12.85 -11.27 -4.22
C ALA A 205 -13.58 -11.98 -3.07
N MET A 206 -13.22 -11.72 -1.81
CA MET A 206 -13.90 -12.27 -0.64
C MET A 206 -15.36 -11.80 -0.58
N MET A 207 -15.63 -10.51 -0.82
CA MET A 207 -17.01 -9.99 -0.89
C MET A 207 -17.80 -10.61 -2.06
N ALA A 208 -17.15 -10.81 -3.21
CA ALA A 208 -17.75 -11.48 -4.36
C ALA A 208 -18.10 -12.96 -4.05
N LEU A 209 -17.17 -13.69 -3.41
CA LEU A 209 -17.36 -15.08 -3.02
C LEU A 209 -18.44 -15.25 -1.95
N LEU A 210 -18.54 -14.32 -1.00
CA LEU A 210 -19.61 -14.29 -0.01
C LEU A 210 -20.99 -14.17 -0.68
N LEU A 211 -21.13 -13.22 -1.62
CA LEU A 211 -22.36 -13.05 -2.39
C LEU A 211 -22.67 -14.27 -3.27
N GLN A 212 -21.64 -14.87 -3.88
CA GLN A 212 -21.77 -16.07 -4.69
C GLN A 212 -22.19 -17.30 -3.85
N ALA A 213 -21.68 -17.40 -2.61
CA ALA A 213 -22.07 -18.45 -1.67
C ALA A 213 -23.57 -18.37 -1.36
N LEU A 214 -24.08 -17.17 -1.07
CA LEU A 214 -25.50 -16.95 -0.81
C LEU A 214 -26.37 -17.29 -2.02
N ARG A 215 -26.01 -16.80 -3.21
CA ARG A 215 -26.78 -17.04 -4.44
C ARG A 215 -26.91 -18.51 -4.81
N THR A 216 -25.88 -19.31 -4.49
CA THR A 216 -25.83 -20.72 -4.90
C THR A 216 -26.15 -21.69 -3.78
N GLY A 217 -26.14 -21.25 -2.52
CA GLY A 217 -26.27 -22.12 -1.35
C GLY A 217 -25.11 -23.12 -1.18
N ARG A 218 -23.92 -22.85 -1.73
CA ARG A 218 -22.78 -23.79 -1.73
C ARG A 218 -21.63 -23.33 -0.83
N TYR A 219 -21.24 -24.17 0.13
CA TYR A 219 -20.12 -23.89 1.05
C TYR A 219 -18.75 -23.79 0.38
N ARG A 220 -18.54 -24.35 -0.82
CA ARG A 220 -17.26 -24.26 -1.55
C ARG A 220 -16.78 -22.81 -1.74
N TYR A 221 -17.72 -21.87 -1.88
CA TYR A 221 -17.40 -20.46 -2.02
C TYR A 221 -16.98 -19.83 -0.67
N ALA A 222 -17.55 -20.29 0.44
CA ALA A 222 -17.09 -19.90 1.78
C ALA A 222 -15.71 -20.47 2.10
N VAL A 223 -15.43 -21.71 1.70
CA VAL A 223 -14.09 -22.32 1.82
C VAL A 223 -13.06 -21.53 1.01
N ALA A 224 -13.36 -21.24 -0.26
CA ALA A 224 -12.49 -20.39 -1.08
C ALA A 224 -12.29 -19.00 -0.45
N CYS A 225 -13.36 -18.38 0.06
CA CYS A 225 -13.30 -17.09 0.75
C CYS A 225 -12.40 -17.16 2.01
N GLY A 226 -12.51 -18.22 2.82
CA GLY A 226 -11.67 -18.44 3.99
C GLY A 226 -10.20 -18.64 3.64
N ILE A 227 -9.88 -19.37 2.55
CA ILE A 227 -8.51 -19.52 2.05
C ILE A 227 -7.96 -18.16 1.60
N LEU A 228 -8.72 -17.38 0.83
CA LEU A 228 -8.31 -16.02 0.45
C LEU A 228 -8.12 -15.12 1.67
N GLY A 229 -8.96 -15.29 2.71
CA GLY A 229 -8.81 -14.61 3.98
C GLY A 229 -7.55 -15.01 4.74
N ALA A 230 -7.14 -16.28 4.69
CA ALA A 230 -5.87 -16.71 5.27
C ALA A 230 -4.68 -16.09 4.55
N ILE A 231 -4.72 -16.04 3.21
CA ILE A 231 -3.70 -15.38 2.38
C ILE A 231 -3.64 -13.88 2.71
N LEU A 232 -4.80 -13.20 2.79
CA LEU A 232 -4.90 -11.81 3.21
C LEU A 232 -4.34 -11.61 4.62
N GLY A 233 -4.68 -12.49 5.56
CA GLY A 233 -4.20 -12.47 6.93
C GLY A 233 -2.69 -12.57 7.07
N LEU A 234 -2.04 -13.39 6.25
CA LEU A 234 -0.58 -13.58 6.26
C LEU A 234 0.21 -12.46 5.56
N GLN A 235 -0.45 -11.41 5.08
CA GLN A 235 0.21 -10.26 4.46
C GLN A 235 -0.32 -8.89 4.93
N HIS A 236 -1.61 -8.80 5.26
CA HIS A 236 -2.36 -7.57 5.55
C HIS A 236 -3.45 -7.85 6.61
N ALA A 237 -3.07 -8.38 7.77
CA ALA A 237 -4.00 -8.92 8.77
C ALA A 237 -5.11 -7.96 9.24
N TYR A 238 -4.85 -6.65 9.32
CA TYR A 238 -5.84 -5.69 9.79
C TYR A 238 -7.05 -5.58 8.85
N ASP A 239 -6.93 -5.92 7.57
CA ASP A 239 -8.07 -5.91 6.63
C ASP A 239 -9.13 -6.96 6.98
N LEU A 240 -8.75 -8.02 7.71
CA LEU A 240 -9.72 -9.00 8.21
C LEU A 240 -10.69 -8.38 9.22
N ILE A 241 -10.33 -7.29 9.90
CA ILE A 241 -11.26 -6.52 10.74
C ILE A 241 -12.40 -5.99 9.86
N THR A 242 -12.07 -5.42 8.70
CA THR A 242 -13.05 -4.94 7.72
C THR A 242 -13.92 -6.08 7.21
N ILE A 243 -13.32 -7.22 6.83
CA ILE A 243 -14.08 -8.38 6.36
C ILE A 243 -15.08 -8.88 7.40
N TYR A 244 -14.61 -9.14 8.64
CA TYR A 244 -15.47 -9.71 9.68
C TYR A 244 -16.58 -8.74 10.10
N THR A 245 -16.27 -7.45 10.19
CA THR A 245 -17.26 -6.42 10.55
C THR A 245 -18.33 -6.30 9.47
N VAL A 246 -17.94 -6.21 8.20
CA VAL A 246 -18.89 -6.12 7.07
C VAL A 246 -19.72 -7.40 6.96
N MET A 247 -19.11 -8.57 7.04
CA MET A 247 -19.81 -9.85 6.95
C MET A 247 -20.78 -10.06 8.14
N GLY A 248 -20.35 -9.73 9.36
CA GLY A 248 -21.17 -9.84 10.56
C GLY A 248 -22.39 -8.93 10.52
N ALA A 249 -22.19 -7.66 10.18
CA ALA A 249 -23.28 -6.70 10.04
C ALA A 249 -24.21 -7.05 8.87
N PHE A 250 -23.66 -7.50 7.74
CA PHE A 250 -24.44 -8.02 6.63
C PHE A 250 -25.34 -9.18 7.07
N GLY A 251 -24.80 -10.18 7.78
CA GLY A 251 -25.57 -11.29 8.32
C GLY A 251 -26.66 -10.87 9.31
N LEU A 252 -26.38 -9.88 10.16
CA LEU A 252 -27.37 -9.30 11.07
C LEU A 252 -28.52 -8.62 10.31
N LEU A 253 -28.21 -7.88 9.24
CA LEU A 253 -29.22 -7.23 8.41
C LEU A 253 -30.09 -8.24 7.65
N ILE A 254 -29.48 -9.32 7.12
CA ILE A 254 -30.22 -10.42 6.51
C ILE A 254 -31.14 -11.10 7.53
N TRP A 255 -30.64 -11.40 8.73
CA TRP A 255 -31.46 -11.95 9.82
C TRP A 255 -32.65 -11.04 10.14
N ARG A 256 -32.41 -9.74 10.32
CA ARG A 256 -33.46 -8.76 10.62
C ARG A 256 -34.49 -8.64 9.48
N ARG A 257 -34.03 -8.62 8.23
CA ARG A 257 -34.88 -8.51 7.03
C ARG A 257 -35.81 -9.71 6.88
N ASP A 258 -35.25 -10.91 7.06
CA ASP A 258 -35.96 -12.16 6.79
C ASP A 258 -36.66 -12.71 8.03
N ARG A 259 -36.45 -12.07 9.20
CA ARG A 259 -37.00 -12.46 10.52
C ARG A 259 -36.72 -13.91 10.90
N ARG A 260 -35.70 -14.51 10.29
CA ARG A 260 -35.29 -15.90 10.47
C ARG A 260 -33.78 -15.95 10.52
N PHE A 261 -33.24 -16.74 11.44
CA PHE A 261 -31.81 -16.88 11.59
C PHE A 261 -31.17 -17.43 10.29
N PRO A 262 -30.17 -16.74 9.69
CA PRO A 262 -29.59 -17.12 8.41
C PRO A 262 -28.53 -18.21 8.61
N GLY A 263 -28.97 -19.43 8.99
CA GLY A 263 -28.08 -20.52 9.39
C GLY A 263 -27.02 -20.91 8.35
N PHE A 264 -27.33 -20.81 7.06
CA PHE A 264 -26.35 -21.01 5.98
C PHE A 264 -25.24 -19.95 6.02
N LEU A 265 -25.61 -18.67 6.08
CA LEU A 265 -24.65 -17.56 6.14
C LEU A 265 -23.80 -17.61 7.42
N PHE A 266 -24.41 -17.98 8.55
CA PHE A 266 -23.69 -18.18 9.81
C PHE A 266 -22.60 -19.24 9.68
N ARG A 267 -22.92 -20.41 9.10
CA ARG A 267 -21.93 -21.48 8.84
C ARG A 267 -20.86 -21.04 7.84
N CYS A 268 -21.22 -20.28 6.80
CA CYS A 268 -20.24 -19.67 5.91
C CYS A 268 -19.29 -18.75 6.68
N GLY A 269 -19.81 -17.91 7.59
CA GLY A 269 -19.02 -17.06 8.46
C GLY A 269 -18.07 -17.84 9.36
N LEU A 270 -18.52 -18.96 9.96
CA LEU A 270 -17.68 -19.86 10.75
C LEU A 270 -16.56 -20.49 9.91
N ILE A 271 -16.85 -20.96 8.70
CA ILE A 271 -15.85 -21.53 7.79
C ILE A 271 -14.79 -20.49 7.44
N ILE A 272 -15.24 -19.28 7.07
CA ILE A 272 -14.34 -18.17 6.71
C ILE A 272 -13.45 -17.86 7.90
N PHE A 273 -14.04 -17.61 9.08
CA PHE A 273 -13.31 -17.30 10.30
C PHE A 273 -12.32 -18.41 10.69
N ALA A 274 -12.74 -19.67 10.69
CA ALA A 274 -11.87 -20.79 11.08
C ALA A 274 -10.63 -20.92 10.18
N LEU A 275 -10.76 -20.61 8.89
CA LEU A 275 -9.65 -20.68 7.94
C LEU A 275 -8.76 -19.43 7.98
N SER A 276 -9.32 -18.24 8.17
CA SER A 276 -8.56 -16.97 8.11
C SER A 276 -8.06 -16.45 9.45
N ALA A 277 -8.72 -16.77 10.57
CA ALA A 277 -8.33 -16.27 11.88
C ALA A 277 -6.93 -16.71 12.35
N PRO A 278 -6.44 -17.94 12.09
CA PRO A 278 -5.10 -18.35 12.50
C PRO A 278 -3.98 -17.45 11.94
N ALA A 279 -4.14 -16.95 10.71
CA ALA A 279 -3.20 -16.04 10.09
C ALA A 279 -3.11 -14.69 10.83
N ALA A 280 -4.26 -14.11 11.16
CA ALA A 280 -4.31 -12.88 11.96
C ALA A 280 -3.77 -13.11 13.38
N ALA A 281 -4.14 -14.24 14.00
CA ALA A 281 -3.70 -14.60 15.34
C ALA A 281 -2.17 -14.71 15.43
N TYR A 282 -1.51 -15.27 14.41
CA TYR A 282 -0.06 -15.32 14.34
C TYR A 282 0.57 -13.91 14.35
N LEU A 283 0.13 -13.00 13.47
CA LEU A 283 0.69 -11.64 13.42
C LEU A 283 0.36 -10.83 14.68
N SER A 284 -0.82 -11.03 15.29
CA SER A 284 -1.14 -10.45 16.58
C SER A 284 -0.24 -10.98 17.69
N ALA A 285 -0.01 -12.30 17.75
CA ALA A 285 0.88 -12.91 18.72
C ALA A 285 2.33 -12.42 18.55
N LEU A 286 2.81 -12.27 17.31
CA LEU A 286 4.14 -11.73 17.02
C LEU A 286 4.33 -10.36 17.66
N VAL A 287 3.41 -9.42 17.42
CA VAL A 287 3.53 -8.06 17.95
C VAL A 287 3.35 -8.00 19.47
N LEU A 288 2.53 -8.88 20.04
CA LEU A 288 2.28 -8.91 21.49
C LEU A 288 3.41 -9.57 22.28
N LEU A 289 4.10 -10.54 21.69
CA LEU A 289 5.10 -11.37 22.38
C LEU A 289 6.54 -11.00 22.04
N ASP A 290 6.81 -10.47 20.85
CA ASP A 290 8.16 -10.06 20.43
C ASP A 290 8.39 -8.57 20.72
N THR A 291 9.44 -8.27 21.46
CA THR A 291 9.77 -6.91 21.90
C THR A 291 10.14 -5.98 20.73
N THR A 292 10.78 -6.51 19.69
CA THR A 292 11.22 -5.73 18.54
C THR A 292 10.04 -5.39 17.64
N TRP A 293 9.20 -6.37 17.32
CA TRP A 293 8.01 -6.17 16.49
C TRP A 293 6.90 -5.41 17.23
N GLY A 294 6.78 -5.59 18.54
CA GLY A 294 5.92 -4.79 19.41
C GLY A 294 6.32 -3.31 19.43
N LYS A 295 7.61 -3.00 19.64
CA LYS A 295 8.14 -1.63 19.57
C LYS A 295 8.02 -1.02 18.18
N LYS A 296 8.13 -1.83 17.12
CA LYS A 296 7.85 -1.37 15.76
C LYS A 296 6.41 -0.89 15.63
N LEU A 297 5.43 -1.67 16.10
CA LEU A 297 4.02 -1.25 16.04
C LEU A 297 3.75 -0.03 16.93
N SER A 298 4.34 0.06 18.11
CA SER A 298 4.10 1.21 19.02
C SER A 298 4.56 2.54 18.43
N GLN A 299 5.50 2.51 17.49
CA GLN A 299 6.04 3.67 16.78
C GLN A 299 5.39 3.91 15.41
N PHE A 300 4.27 3.24 15.07
CA PHE A 300 3.62 3.43 13.77
C PHE A 300 3.20 4.88 13.49
N ASP A 301 2.91 5.64 14.56
CA ASP A 301 2.52 7.04 14.49
C ASP A 301 3.66 7.96 13.99
N ASN A 302 4.91 7.48 14.00
CA ASN A 302 6.06 8.23 13.47
C ASN A 302 5.91 8.57 11.98
N ALA A 303 5.08 7.83 11.23
CA ALA A 303 4.74 8.15 9.85
C ALA A 303 3.93 9.46 9.71
N GLY A 304 3.24 9.89 10.78
CA GLY A 304 2.28 10.97 10.73
C GLY A 304 1.08 10.70 9.82
N ALA A 305 0.88 9.44 9.38
CA ALA A 305 -0.13 9.04 8.42
C ALA A 305 -1.43 8.62 9.13
N TRP A 306 -2.39 9.54 9.15
CA TRP A 306 -3.67 9.35 9.81
C TRP A 306 -4.82 9.44 8.81
N THR A 307 -5.94 8.76 9.11
CA THR A 307 -7.20 9.00 8.42
C THR A 307 -7.56 10.49 8.56
N PRO A 308 -7.72 11.23 7.46
CA PRO A 308 -8.15 12.62 7.52
C PRO A 308 -9.47 12.78 8.28
N PRO A 309 -9.69 13.91 8.96
CA PRO A 309 -10.93 14.13 9.69
C PRO A 309 -12.16 14.07 8.76
N PRO A 310 -13.37 13.79 9.30
CA PRO A 310 -14.55 13.53 8.47
C PRO A 310 -14.89 14.60 7.42
N TRP A 311 -14.60 15.88 7.70
CA TRP A 311 -14.84 16.99 6.79
C TRP A 311 -13.87 17.04 5.59
N GLU A 312 -12.74 16.33 5.64
CA GLU A 312 -11.79 16.21 4.53
C GLU A 312 -12.09 15.02 3.62
N LEU A 313 -12.93 14.06 4.04
CA LEU A 313 -13.32 12.91 3.23
C LEU A 313 -13.91 13.26 1.85
N PRO A 314 -14.74 14.31 1.68
CA PRO A 314 -15.17 14.76 0.35
C PRO A 314 -14.02 15.12 -0.60
N ILE A 315 -12.89 15.58 -0.07
CA ILE A 315 -11.70 15.89 -0.86
C ILE A 315 -10.87 14.62 -1.07
N LEU A 316 -10.62 13.83 -0.02
CA LEU A 316 -9.85 12.58 -0.12
C LEU A 316 -10.48 11.58 -1.11
N LEU A 317 -11.80 11.39 -1.03
CA LEU A 317 -12.55 10.40 -1.82
C LEU A 317 -13.22 11.00 -3.07
N GLY A 318 -13.28 12.33 -3.13
CA GLY A 318 -13.64 13.11 -4.31
C GLY A 318 -15.09 12.96 -4.77
N VAL A 319 -15.30 13.28 -6.06
CA VAL A 319 -16.61 13.22 -6.72
C VAL A 319 -17.28 11.83 -6.61
N PRO A 320 -16.56 10.69 -6.74
CA PRO A 320 -17.18 9.38 -6.56
C PRO A 320 -17.89 9.25 -5.21
N PHE A 321 -17.29 9.74 -4.12
CA PHE A 321 -17.90 9.69 -2.79
C PHE A 321 -19.12 10.61 -2.67
N LEU A 322 -19.06 11.83 -3.22
CA LEU A 322 -20.21 12.73 -3.24
C LEU A 322 -21.40 12.13 -4.00
N LEU A 323 -21.14 11.45 -5.11
CA LEU A 323 -22.17 10.72 -5.87
C LEU A 323 -22.69 9.50 -5.11
N ALA A 324 -21.81 8.79 -4.40
CA ALA A 324 -22.21 7.68 -3.54
C ALA A 324 -23.16 8.17 -2.43
N LEU A 325 -22.83 9.27 -1.75
CA LEU A 325 -23.70 9.93 -0.77
C LEU A 325 -25.03 10.38 -1.38
N LEU A 326 -24.98 10.99 -2.58
CA LEU A 326 -26.19 11.39 -3.29
C LEU A 326 -27.09 10.18 -3.55
N HIS A 327 -26.54 9.05 -4.02
CA HIS A 327 -27.33 7.86 -4.33
C HIS A 327 -27.79 7.10 -3.08
N PHE A 328 -26.96 7.02 -2.05
CA PHE A 328 -27.18 6.21 -0.86
C PHE A 328 -28.53 6.53 -0.20
N ARG A 329 -29.23 5.47 0.23
CA ARG A 329 -30.50 5.56 0.94
C ARG A 329 -30.43 4.61 2.13
N PRO A 330 -30.77 5.06 3.36
CA PRO A 330 -30.77 4.16 4.52
C PRO A 330 -31.64 2.91 4.34
N ARG A 331 -32.70 3.00 3.51
CA ARG A 331 -33.55 1.85 3.15
C ARG A 331 -32.82 0.75 2.35
N ALA A 332 -31.69 1.05 1.73
CA ALA A 332 -30.85 0.05 1.04
C ALA A 332 -30.35 -1.04 2.02
N LEU A 333 -30.16 -0.70 3.30
CA LEU A 333 -29.82 -1.66 4.37
C LEU A 333 -30.94 -2.67 4.66
N GLN A 334 -32.13 -2.45 4.13
CA GLN A 334 -33.31 -3.31 4.24
C GLN A 334 -33.75 -3.87 2.88
N SER A 335 -32.91 -3.73 1.85
CA SER A 335 -33.24 -4.17 0.50
C SER A 335 -33.47 -5.68 0.42
N ARG A 336 -34.36 -6.08 -0.48
CA ARG A 336 -34.57 -7.50 -0.86
C ARG A 336 -33.39 -8.05 -1.66
N SER A 337 -32.55 -7.18 -2.23
CA SER A 337 -31.33 -7.59 -2.93
C SER A 337 -30.18 -7.73 -1.94
N ASP A 338 -29.65 -8.95 -1.81
CA ASP A 338 -28.46 -9.22 -0.98
C ASP A 338 -27.25 -8.39 -1.42
N ALA A 339 -27.09 -8.15 -2.72
CA ALA A 339 -26.01 -7.34 -3.26
C ALA A 339 -26.14 -5.87 -2.83
N GLU A 340 -27.36 -5.32 -2.83
CA GLU A 340 -27.61 -3.94 -2.42
C GLU A 340 -27.37 -3.76 -0.91
N VAL A 341 -27.80 -4.73 -0.08
CA VAL A 341 -27.53 -4.71 1.36
C VAL A 341 -26.02 -4.80 1.61
N LEU A 342 -25.30 -5.69 0.92
CA LEU A 342 -23.85 -5.84 1.06
C LEU A 342 -23.10 -4.55 0.68
N VAL A 343 -23.44 -3.93 -0.46
CA VAL A 343 -22.82 -2.66 -0.89
C VAL A 343 -23.13 -1.54 0.11
N ALA A 344 -24.37 -1.45 0.59
CA ALA A 344 -24.78 -0.41 1.55
C ALA A 344 -24.07 -0.55 2.90
N VAL A 345 -23.99 -1.77 3.46
CA VAL A 345 -23.32 -2.01 4.74
C VAL A 345 -21.80 -1.87 4.62
N TRP A 346 -21.23 -2.31 3.50
CA TRP A 346 -19.81 -2.12 3.19
C TRP A 346 -19.46 -0.62 3.13
N PHE A 347 -20.27 0.19 2.43
CA PHE A 347 -20.12 1.63 2.35
C PHE A 347 -20.18 2.32 3.72
N VAL A 348 -21.19 2.01 4.53
CA VAL A 348 -21.40 2.66 5.83
C VAL A 348 -20.33 2.28 6.85
N LEU A 349 -19.94 1.00 6.90
CA LEU A 349 -19.00 0.55 7.92
C LEU A 349 -17.57 1.02 7.70
N HIS A 350 -17.15 1.31 6.47
CA HIS A 350 -15.81 1.91 6.27
C HIS A 350 -15.67 3.25 6.98
N PHE A 351 -16.74 4.05 7.02
CA PHE A 351 -16.72 5.29 7.80
C PHE A 351 -16.44 5.01 9.28
N VAL A 352 -17.05 3.99 9.88
CA VAL A 352 -16.80 3.65 11.29
C VAL A 352 -15.40 3.06 11.49
N LEU A 353 -14.98 2.16 10.61
CA LEU A 353 -13.71 1.45 10.69
C LEU A 353 -12.51 2.39 10.55
N ALA A 354 -12.59 3.37 9.63
CA ALA A 354 -11.51 4.30 9.35
C ALA A 354 -11.15 5.23 10.53
N TYR A 355 -12.01 5.30 11.56
CA TYR A 355 -11.81 6.10 12.78
C TYR A 355 -11.71 5.25 14.04
N LEU A 356 -11.47 3.94 13.93
CA LEU A 356 -11.11 3.13 15.09
C LEU A 356 -9.79 3.64 15.70
N PRO A 357 -9.65 3.64 17.05
CA PRO A 357 -8.46 4.15 17.73
C PRO A 357 -7.30 3.14 17.65
N VAL A 358 -6.88 2.80 16.43
CA VAL A 358 -5.80 1.87 16.12
C VAL A 358 -4.71 2.58 15.33
N LYS A 359 -3.45 2.18 15.55
CA LYS A 359 -2.25 2.78 14.94
C LYS A 359 -2.22 2.70 13.41
N PHE A 360 -2.97 1.75 12.84
CA PHE A 360 -3.06 1.49 11.40
C PHE A 360 -4.40 1.95 10.78
N GLN A 361 -5.11 2.89 11.41
CA GLN A 361 -6.48 3.27 10.99
C GLN A 361 -6.59 3.71 9.52
N ILE A 362 -5.57 4.38 8.97
CA ILE A 362 -5.56 4.83 7.58
C ILE A 362 -5.66 3.65 6.60
N HIS A 363 -5.12 2.50 6.97
CA HIS A 363 -5.18 1.30 6.14
C HIS A 363 -6.59 0.70 6.06
N LEU A 364 -7.46 0.97 7.04
CA LEU A 364 -8.86 0.51 7.05
C LEU A 364 -9.75 1.24 6.02
N LEU A 365 -9.21 2.23 5.31
CA LEU A 365 -9.85 2.83 4.13
C LEU A 365 -9.82 1.89 2.92
N LEU A 366 -8.92 0.91 2.89
CA LEU A 366 -8.72 0.01 1.75
C LEU A 366 -9.97 -0.85 1.49
N GLY A 367 -10.46 -0.79 0.25
CA GLY A 367 -11.66 -1.50 -0.18
C GLY A 367 -12.91 -0.62 -0.23
N TRP A 368 -12.91 0.58 0.37
CA TRP A 368 -14.06 1.49 0.31
C TRP A 368 -14.37 1.96 -1.13
N GLN A 369 -13.38 1.96 -2.00
CA GLN A 369 -13.51 2.37 -3.40
C GLN A 369 -14.59 1.57 -4.13
N MET A 370 -14.73 0.28 -3.83
CA MET A 370 -15.65 -0.60 -4.54
C MET A 370 -17.13 -0.23 -4.30
N PRO A 371 -17.64 -0.20 -3.05
CA PRO A 371 -19.02 0.21 -2.82
C PRO A 371 -19.27 1.68 -3.20
N ILE A 372 -18.27 2.57 -3.06
CA ILE A 372 -18.34 3.95 -3.57
C ILE A 372 -18.60 3.95 -5.08
N ALA A 373 -17.81 3.19 -5.84
CA ALA A 373 -17.92 3.15 -7.29
C ALA A 373 -19.27 2.60 -7.77
N VAL A 374 -19.80 1.58 -7.10
CA VAL A 374 -21.14 1.01 -7.37
C VAL A 374 -22.24 2.07 -7.14
N LEU A 375 -22.22 2.74 -5.98
CA LEU A 375 -23.22 3.76 -5.64
C LEU A 375 -23.09 5.00 -6.54
N ALA A 376 -21.87 5.42 -6.87
CA ALA A 376 -21.60 6.55 -7.75
C ALA A 376 -22.11 6.31 -9.18
N ALA A 377 -21.86 5.12 -9.73
CA ALA A 377 -22.38 4.73 -11.04
C ALA A 377 -23.91 4.74 -11.06
N ALA A 378 -24.55 4.24 -9.99
CA ALA A 378 -25.99 4.29 -9.84
C ALA A 378 -26.50 5.75 -9.74
N ALA A 379 -25.80 6.65 -9.03
CA ALA A 379 -26.13 8.07 -8.98
C ALA A 379 -26.18 8.71 -10.38
N ILE A 380 -25.14 8.43 -11.17
CA ILE A 380 -25.01 8.97 -12.53
C ILE A 380 -26.15 8.44 -13.39
N ALA A 381 -26.35 7.12 -13.41
CA ALA A 381 -27.32 6.47 -14.26
C ALA A 381 -28.77 6.82 -13.92
N THR A 382 -29.12 6.91 -12.63
CA THR A 382 -30.52 7.06 -12.21
C THR A 382 -30.91 8.48 -11.81
N ARG A 383 -29.95 9.38 -11.58
CA ARG A 383 -30.25 10.76 -11.14
C ARG A 383 -29.65 11.80 -12.07
N ILE A 384 -28.34 11.75 -12.33
CA ILE A 384 -27.66 12.80 -13.10
C ILE A 384 -28.09 12.77 -14.57
N VAL A 385 -27.94 11.61 -15.23
CA VAL A 385 -28.26 11.47 -16.67
C VAL A 385 -29.73 11.80 -16.94
N PRO A 386 -30.73 11.23 -16.23
CA PRO A 386 -32.13 11.57 -16.47
C PRO A 386 -32.47 13.04 -16.22
N TRP A 387 -31.90 13.66 -15.17
CA TRP A 387 -32.14 15.07 -14.86
C TRP A 387 -31.67 15.99 -15.99
N PHE A 388 -30.45 15.76 -16.50
CA PHE A 388 -29.93 16.54 -17.63
C PHE A 388 -30.70 16.26 -18.91
N GLN A 389 -31.06 15.00 -19.20
CA GLN A 389 -31.86 14.67 -20.38
C GLN A 389 -33.22 15.39 -20.37
N GLN A 390 -33.85 15.53 -19.21
CA GLN A 390 -35.16 16.18 -19.08
C GLN A 390 -35.10 17.71 -19.09
N ARG A 391 -34.09 18.32 -18.46
CA ARG A 391 -34.05 19.79 -18.26
C ARG A 391 -33.05 20.51 -19.17
N HIS A 392 -31.90 19.91 -19.43
CA HIS A 392 -30.75 20.56 -20.07
C HIS A 392 -29.96 19.58 -20.96
N SER A 393 -30.63 18.96 -21.94
CA SER A 393 -30.05 17.86 -22.74
C SER A 393 -28.75 18.25 -23.45
N ALA A 394 -28.64 19.51 -23.90
CA ALA A 394 -27.43 20.07 -24.50
C ALA A 394 -26.22 20.08 -23.55
N LEU A 395 -26.46 20.20 -22.23
CA LEU A 395 -25.41 20.25 -21.21
C LEU A 395 -24.99 18.87 -20.69
N LEU A 396 -25.68 17.78 -21.07
CA LEU A 396 -25.39 16.44 -20.56
C LEU A 396 -23.95 16.00 -20.85
N LYS A 397 -23.53 16.07 -22.12
CA LYS A 397 -22.18 15.65 -22.54
C LYS A 397 -21.07 16.47 -21.87
N PRO A 398 -21.10 17.82 -21.86
CA PRO A 398 -20.07 18.59 -21.17
C PRO A 398 -20.10 18.38 -19.65
N ALA A 399 -21.27 18.21 -19.03
CA ALA A 399 -21.36 17.92 -17.59
C ALA A 399 -20.73 16.56 -17.25
N LEU A 400 -20.98 15.52 -18.04
CA LEU A 400 -20.34 14.22 -17.84
C LEU A 400 -18.83 14.26 -18.11
N ALA A 401 -18.38 15.00 -19.13
CA ALA A 401 -16.95 15.18 -19.40
C ALA A 401 -16.25 15.90 -18.24
N PHE A 402 -16.86 16.96 -17.69
CA PHE A 402 -16.36 17.66 -16.51
C PHE A 402 -16.32 16.75 -15.28
N LEU A 403 -17.37 15.96 -15.05
CA LEU A 403 -17.43 14.98 -13.97
C LEU A 403 -16.28 13.97 -14.06
N VAL A 404 -16.06 13.41 -15.26
CA VAL A 404 -14.95 12.47 -15.52
C VAL A 404 -13.60 13.15 -15.31
N ALA A 405 -13.43 14.39 -15.80
CA ALA A 405 -12.19 15.14 -15.60
C ALA A 405 -11.87 15.31 -14.11
N LEU A 406 -12.85 15.66 -13.28
CA LEU A 406 -12.66 15.76 -11.82
C LEU A 406 -12.31 14.42 -11.17
N MET A 407 -12.93 13.32 -11.62
CA MET A 407 -12.66 11.98 -11.08
C MET A 407 -11.24 11.49 -11.36
N VAL A 408 -10.62 11.94 -12.46
CA VAL A 408 -9.27 11.48 -12.87
C VAL A 408 -8.18 12.52 -12.63
N ALA A 409 -8.54 13.76 -12.26
CA ALA A 409 -7.60 14.89 -12.16
C ALA A 409 -6.44 14.60 -11.21
N THR A 410 -6.72 14.08 -10.01
CA THR A 410 -5.66 13.77 -9.03
C THR A 410 -4.74 12.67 -9.54
N ASN A 411 -5.28 11.63 -10.20
CA ASN A 411 -4.45 10.60 -10.84
C ASN A 411 -3.56 11.16 -11.95
N GLY A 412 -4.09 12.05 -12.79
CA GLY A 412 -3.33 12.75 -13.81
C GLY A 412 -2.18 13.58 -13.20
N TYR A 413 -2.46 14.31 -12.12
CA TYR A 413 -1.45 15.05 -11.36
C TYR A 413 -0.39 14.11 -10.77
N LEU A 414 -0.77 13.03 -10.10
CA LEU A 414 0.16 12.09 -9.47
C LEU A 414 1.13 11.50 -10.50
N VAL A 415 0.62 11.02 -11.64
CA VAL A 415 1.46 10.50 -12.73
C VAL A 415 2.37 11.59 -13.28
N ALA A 416 1.82 12.74 -13.67
CA ALA A 416 2.60 13.84 -14.26
C ALA A 416 3.69 14.35 -13.29
N TRP A 417 3.38 14.44 -12.00
CA TRP A 417 4.32 14.86 -10.98
C TRP A 417 5.50 13.90 -10.86
N ARG A 418 5.31 12.59 -11.05
CA ARG A 418 6.44 11.63 -11.07
C ARG A 418 7.44 11.93 -12.18
N PHE A 419 6.99 12.34 -13.36
CA PHE A 419 7.91 12.74 -14.43
C PHE A 419 8.73 13.98 -14.06
N VAL A 420 8.10 14.97 -13.41
CA VAL A 420 8.80 16.17 -12.94
C VAL A 420 9.80 15.84 -11.85
N ASP A 421 9.40 15.02 -10.87
CA ASP A 421 10.23 14.64 -9.74
C ASP A 421 11.44 13.81 -10.19
N PHE A 422 11.23 12.85 -11.11
CA PHE A 422 12.30 11.99 -11.60
C PHE A 422 13.31 12.69 -12.48
N ARG A 423 12.96 13.82 -13.12
CA ARG A 423 13.94 14.63 -13.87
C ARG A 423 14.98 15.31 -12.98
N ARG A 424 14.76 15.35 -11.65
CA ARG A 424 15.74 15.90 -10.71
C ARG A 424 16.93 14.97 -10.49
N LEU A 425 16.77 13.67 -10.74
CA LEU A 425 17.82 12.66 -10.52
C LEU A 425 18.36 12.67 -9.09
N GLU A 426 17.48 12.94 -8.14
CA GLU A 426 17.81 13.13 -6.73
C GLU A 426 17.33 11.96 -5.87
N ALA A 427 17.91 11.95 -4.67
CA ALA A 427 17.34 11.33 -3.48
C ALA A 427 15.81 11.46 -3.38
N PRO A 428 15.08 10.45 -2.92
CA PRO A 428 15.53 9.10 -2.56
C PRO A 428 15.39 8.09 -3.72
N TYR A 429 15.05 8.54 -4.94
CA TYR A 429 14.73 7.66 -6.07
C TYR A 429 15.94 7.31 -6.94
N TYR A 430 17.01 8.10 -6.84
CA TYR A 430 18.26 7.87 -7.57
C TYR A 430 19.43 7.77 -6.61
N LEU A 431 20.19 6.70 -6.73
CA LEU A 431 21.46 6.53 -6.03
C LEU A 431 22.59 7.17 -6.83
N THR A 432 23.52 7.81 -6.13
CA THR A 432 24.79 8.23 -6.74
C THR A 432 25.60 6.98 -7.07
N ARG A 433 26.51 7.09 -8.04
CA ARG A 433 27.46 6.01 -8.33
C ARG A 433 28.26 5.58 -7.10
N GLY A 434 28.76 6.53 -6.31
CA GLY A 434 29.46 6.24 -5.05
C GLY A 434 28.59 5.48 -4.04
N ALA A 435 27.32 5.86 -3.90
CA ALA A 435 26.38 5.15 -3.03
C ALA A 435 26.08 3.73 -3.55
N ALA A 436 25.91 3.54 -4.85
CA ALA A 436 25.67 2.22 -5.44
C ALA A 436 26.89 1.29 -5.27
N GLU A 437 28.09 1.80 -5.53
CA GLU A 437 29.33 1.01 -5.43
C GLU A 437 29.71 0.71 -3.97
N SER A 438 29.49 1.63 -3.03
CA SER A 438 29.68 1.37 -1.59
C SER A 438 28.68 0.34 -1.05
N LEU A 439 27.42 0.35 -1.51
CA LEU A 439 26.45 -0.69 -1.16
C LEU A 439 26.86 -2.06 -1.72
N ALA A 440 27.41 -2.11 -2.94
CA ALA A 440 27.99 -3.33 -3.50
C ALA A 440 29.23 -3.81 -2.72
N TRP A 441 30.06 -2.88 -2.23
CA TRP A 441 31.15 -3.21 -1.33
C TRP A 441 30.64 -3.82 -0.03
N LEU A 442 29.60 -3.23 0.58
CA LEU A 442 28.97 -3.78 1.79
C LEU A 442 28.40 -5.17 1.56
N GLU A 443 27.80 -5.43 0.39
CA GLU A 443 27.31 -6.76 0.03
C GLU A 443 28.41 -7.83 0.06
N ALA A 444 29.63 -7.48 -0.37
CA ALA A 444 30.75 -8.40 -0.45
C ALA A 444 31.52 -8.57 0.87
N HIS A 445 31.48 -7.58 1.78
CA HIS A 445 32.35 -7.53 2.96
C HIS A 445 31.63 -7.53 4.30
N ALA A 446 30.37 -7.09 4.35
CA ALA A 446 29.63 -6.97 5.61
C ALA A 446 28.82 -8.24 5.91
N THR A 447 28.71 -8.52 7.20
CA THR A 447 28.07 -9.70 7.78
C THR A 447 26.88 -9.32 8.65
N SER A 448 26.10 -10.31 9.10
CA SER A 448 24.96 -10.07 9.97
C SER A 448 25.29 -9.51 11.36
N SER A 449 26.56 -9.61 11.80
CA SER A 449 27.00 -8.97 13.04
C SER A 449 27.28 -7.48 12.87
N ASP A 450 27.54 -7.01 11.65
CA ASP A 450 27.95 -5.63 11.40
C ASP A 450 26.78 -4.65 11.51
N VAL A 451 27.08 -3.44 11.97
CA VAL A 451 26.15 -2.32 12.04
C VAL A 451 26.70 -1.15 11.24
N VAL A 452 25.90 -0.64 10.31
CA VAL A 452 26.26 0.50 9.45
C VAL A 452 25.52 1.74 9.91
N LEU A 453 26.27 2.76 10.34
CA LEU A 453 25.76 4.09 10.65
C LEU A 453 25.84 5.00 9.44
N ALA A 454 24.69 5.50 9.00
CA ALA A 454 24.56 6.45 7.91
C ALA A 454 23.32 7.32 8.13
N ASP A 455 23.16 8.38 7.33
CA ASP A 455 21.89 9.07 7.25
C ASP A 455 20.76 8.15 6.74
N LEU A 456 19.51 8.58 6.94
CA LEU A 456 18.32 7.79 6.64
C LEU A 456 18.24 7.37 5.15
N GLU A 457 18.67 8.25 4.25
CA GLU A 457 18.52 8.03 2.82
C GLU A 457 19.47 6.94 2.32
N TYR A 458 20.68 6.84 2.87
CA TYR A 458 21.59 5.72 2.59
C TYR A 458 21.23 4.49 3.42
N GLY A 459 20.96 4.67 4.72
CA GLY A 459 20.75 3.60 5.68
C GLY A 459 19.58 2.67 5.34
N GLN A 460 18.54 3.19 4.69
CA GLN A 460 17.42 2.37 4.20
C GLN A 460 17.84 1.31 3.16
N HIS A 461 18.94 1.52 2.42
CA HIS A 461 19.44 0.57 1.41
C HIS A 461 20.39 -0.50 1.97
N VAL A 462 20.99 -0.27 3.15
CA VAL A 462 21.92 -1.21 3.79
C VAL A 462 21.32 -2.63 3.91
N PRO A 463 20.11 -2.83 4.46
CA PRO A 463 19.54 -4.17 4.60
C PRO A 463 18.95 -4.72 3.29
N VAL A 464 18.85 -3.89 2.24
CA VAL A 464 18.45 -4.33 0.89
C VAL A 464 19.62 -4.99 0.17
N ARG A 465 20.83 -4.46 0.35
CA ARG A 465 22.03 -4.86 -0.40
C ARG A 465 23.02 -5.70 0.40
N SER A 466 22.95 -5.69 1.72
CA SER A 466 23.89 -6.42 2.57
C SER A 466 23.17 -7.18 3.67
N ASP A 467 23.91 -8.06 4.36
CA ASP A 467 23.39 -8.74 5.54
C ASP A 467 23.59 -7.88 6.81
N ALA A 468 24.23 -6.72 6.71
CA ALA A 468 24.42 -5.81 7.84
C ALA A 468 23.10 -5.20 8.34
N ARG A 469 23.12 -4.77 9.59
CA ARG A 469 22.03 -3.99 10.19
C ARG A 469 22.27 -2.50 9.96
N ALA A 470 21.21 -1.77 9.67
CA ALA A 470 21.26 -0.32 9.61
C ALA A 470 21.07 0.29 11.00
N PHE A 471 21.86 1.30 11.33
CA PHE A 471 21.64 2.11 12.53
C PHE A 471 20.36 2.94 12.42
N LEU A 472 20.06 3.45 11.22
CA LEU A 472 18.89 4.27 10.91
C LEU A 472 18.40 3.94 9.49
N ALA A 473 17.19 3.42 9.35
CA ALA A 473 16.67 2.99 8.03
C ALA A 473 15.19 3.25 7.78
N HIS A 474 14.34 3.14 8.80
CA HIS A 474 12.89 3.24 8.64
C HIS A 474 12.22 3.88 9.86
N TRP A 475 11.22 4.72 9.64
CA TRP A 475 10.54 5.52 10.67
C TRP A 475 9.87 4.69 11.78
N ALA A 476 9.42 3.46 11.47
CA ALA A 476 8.96 2.48 12.47
C ALA A 476 9.90 1.27 12.63
N GLY A 477 10.74 0.99 11.62
CA GLY A 477 11.58 -0.21 11.62
C GLY A 477 12.85 -0.04 12.46
N THR A 478 13.33 1.19 12.55
CA THR A 478 14.38 1.59 13.48
C THR A 478 13.74 1.74 14.87
N LEU A 479 14.20 0.98 15.86
CA LEU A 479 13.77 1.18 17.23
C LEU A 479 14.24 2.57 17.71
N ASP A 480 13.43 3.28 18.49
CA ASP A 480 13.79 4.59 19.04
C ASP A 480 14.24 5.59 17.93
N PHE A 481 13.45 5.65 16.85
CA PHE A 481 13.84 6.28 15.57
C PHE A 481 14.31 7.74 15.71
N PHE A 482 13.61 8.55 16.50
CA PHE A 482 13.94 9.97 16.64
C PHE A 482 15.26 10.18 17.40
N ASP A 483 15.51 9.38 18.43
CA ASP A 483 16.76 9.46 19.20
C ASP A 483 17.95 9.05 18.33
N LYS A 484 17.82 7.96 17.56
CA LYS A 484 18.87 7.54 16.63
C LYS A 484 19.09 8.54 15.49
N LYS A 485 18.04 9.22 15.04
CA LYS A 485 18.17 10.33 14.07
C LYS A 485 18.98 11.49 14.65
N VAL A 486 18.83 11.78 15.95
CA VAL A 486 19.68 12.77 16.64
C VAL A 486 21.11 12.27 16.77
N MET A 487 21.33 11.02 17.20
CA MET A 487 22.67 10.44 17.32
C MET A 487 23.44 10.42 15.99
N VAL A 488 22.77 10.11 14.87
CA VAL A 488 23.39 10.19 13.53
C VAL A 488 23.85 11.62 13.23
N ARG A 489 23.04 12.64 13.57
CA ARG A 489 23.45 14.04 13.41
C ARG A 489 24.64 14.39 14.30
N GLU A 490 24.64 13.93 15.55
CA GLU A 490 25.78 14.15 16.47
C GLU A 490 27.08 13.55 15.91
N VAL A 491 27.04 12.35 15.33
CA VAL A 491 28.24 11.70 14.76
C VAL A 491 28.85 12.54 13.63
N PHE A 492 28.01 13.14 12.77
CA PHE A 492 28.45 13.96 11.63
C PHE A 492 28.58 15.46 11.93
N ASP A 493 28.27 15.91 13.15
CA ASP A 493 28.47 17.31 13.55
C ASP A 493 29.93 17.53 13.97
N PRO A 494 30.70 18.42 13.31
CA PRO A 494 32.09 18.71 13.69
C PRO A 494 32.27 19.15 15.15
N ALA A 495 31.26 19.77 15.76
CA ALA A 495 31.31 20.27 17.14
C ALA A 495 31.19 19.14 18.19
N THR A 496 30.73 17.95 17.81
CA THR A 496 30.64 16.81 18.73
C THR A 496 32.02 16.37 19.19
N SER A 497 32.16 16.02 20.47
CA SER A 497 33.42 15.52 21.01
C SER A 497 33.70 14.08 20.57
N ASP A 498 34.97 13.70 20.43
CA ASP A 498 35.38 12.32 20.15
C ASP A 498 34.86 11.32 21.19
N MET A 499 34.77 11.74 22.45
CA MET A 499 34.23 10.91 23.52
C MET A 499 32.78 10.57 23.23
N ARG A 500 31.94 11.57 22.92
CA ARG A 500 30.54 11.37 22.58
C ARG A 500 30.36 10.54 21.31
N ARG A 501 31.16 10.78 20.26
CA ARG A 501 31.12 9.94 19.04
C ARG A 501 31.41 8.48 19.39
N ARG A 502 32.49 8.20 20.13
CA ARG A 502 32.84 6.83 20.52
C ARG A 502 31.79 6.16 21.41
N GLU A 503 31.16 6.90 22.31
CA GLU A 503 30.03 6.39 23.12
C GLU A 503 28.87 5.90 22.24
N ILE A 504 28.47 6.67 21.22
CA ILE A 504 27.42 6.27 20.29
C ILE A 504 27.84 5.01 19.51
N LEU A 505 29.07 5.02 18.98
CA LEU A 505 29.58 3.90 18.18
C LEU A 505 29.69 2.61 19.01
N SER A 506 30.16 2.69 20.26
CA SER A 506 30.32 1.52 21.13
C SER A 506 28.98 1.01 21.68
N ALA A 507 28.06 1.90 22.05
CA ALA A 507 26.75 1.54 22.62
C ALA A 507 25.93 0.64 21.68
N TYR A 508 26.07 0.84 20.36
CA TYR A 508 25.33 0.10 19.34
C TYR A 508 26.22 -0.84 18.49
N GLY A 509 27.50 -0.99 18.84
CA GLY A 509 28.43 -1.86 18.11
C GLY A 509 28.61 -1.46 16.64
N VAL A 510 28.64 -0.16 16.34
CA VAL A 510 28.81 0.35 14.97
C VAL A 510 30.15 -0.11 14.41
N THR A 511 30.09 -0.79 13.27
CA THR A 511 31.26 -1.34 12.57
C THR A 511 31.68 -0.47 11.39
N TYR A 512 30.71 0.12 10.71
CA TYR A 512 30.93 0.99 9.56
C TYR A 512 30.19 2.32 9.73
N ILE A 513 30.83 3.40 9.28
CA ILE A 513 30.21 4.72 9.14
C ILE A 513 30.27 5.10 7.66
N VAL A 514 29.15 5.51 7.08
CA VAL A 514 29.10 5.99 5.70
C VAL A 514 28.80 7.47 5.67
N ALA A 515 29.79 8.26 5.27
CA ALA A 515 29.66 9.69 5.05
C ALA A 515 29.30 9.97 3.59
N ARG A 516 28.27 10.79 3.39
CA ARG A 516 27.88 11.32 2.08
C ARG A 516 28.16 12.80 1.99
N GLY A 517 28.87 13.18 0.93
CA GLY A 517 29.35 14.55 0.71
C GLY A 517 30.60 14.88 1.52
N ARG A 518 31.21 16.01 1.15
CA ARG A 518 32.48 16.46 1.74
C ARG A 518 32.35 16.88 3.20
N ASP A 519 31.24 17.49 3.58
CA ASP A 519 31.06 18.02 4.94
C ASP A 519 31.00 16.90 5.98
N GLN A 520 30.27 15.82 5.69
CA GLN A 520 30.22 14.65 6.57
C GLN A 520 31.57 13.94 6.68
N ALA A 521 32.31 13.83 5.56
CA ALA A 521 33.64 13.22 5.56
C ALA A 521 34.63 14.08 6.37
N ALA A 522 34.63 15.39 6.16
CA ALA A 522 35.48 16.34 6.88
C ALA A 522 35.21 16.33 8.39
N ALA A 523 33.97 16.11 8.82
CA ALA A 523 33.62 15.96 10.23
C ALA A 523 34.28 14.73 10.89
N LEU A 524 34.62 13.71 10.10
CA LEU A 524 35.21 12.45 10.57
C LEU A 524 36.73 12.37 10.38
N ASP A 525 37.33 13.23 9.55
CA ASP A 525 38.77 13.25 9.29
C ASP A 525 39.64 13.28 10.57
N PRO A 526 39.32 14.05 11.63
CA PRO A 526 40.11 14.05 12.87
C PRO A 526 40.15 12.71 13.61
N ALA A 527 39.22 11.79 13.30
CA ALA A 527 39.14 10.47 13.89
C ALA A 527 39.87 9.38 13.08
N VAL A 528 40.24 9.69 11.83
CA VAL A 528 40.97 8.78 10.94
C VAL A 528 42.37 8.50 11.49
N GLY A 529 42.76 7.22 11.49
CA GLY A 529 44.03 6.75 12.07
C GLY A 529 44.02 6.62 13.60
N ARG A 530 42.98 7.11 14.29
CA ARG A 530 42.81 6.96 15.74
C ARG A 530 41.83 5.83 16.07
N TYR A 531 40.61 5.93 15.56
CA TYR A 531 39.57 4.92 15.74
C TYR A 531 38.73 4.68 14.49
N LEU A 532 39.00 5.40 13.39
CA LEU A 532 38.42 5.17 12.08
C LEU A 532 39.50 4.84 11.06
N THR A 533 39.19 3.95 10.12
CA THR A 533 40.02 3.64 8.96
C THR A 533 39.18 3.73 7.70
N VAL A 534 39.60 4.49 6.69
CA VAL A 534 38.90 4.54 5.39
C VAL A 534 39.03 3.18 4.71
N VAL A 535 37.90 2.58 4.33
CA VAL A 535 37.85 1.27 3.63
C VAL A 535 37.28 1.36 2.23
N PHE A 536 36.58 2.45 1.91
CA PHE A 536 36.04 2.74 0.59
C PHE A 536 35.92 4.25 0.42
N SER A 537 36.23 4.76 -0.77
CA SER A 537 35.96 6.14 -1.14
C SER A 537 35.79 6.21 -2.65
N GLU A 538 34.61 6.65 -3.09
CA GLU A 538 34.29 6.87 -4.49
C GLU A 538 33.27 8.01 -4.62
N GLY A 539 33.55 8.97 -5.51
CA GLY A 539 32.67 10.09 -5.78
C GLY A 539 32.34 10.91 -4.53
N ASP A 540 31.07 10.91 -4.13
CA ASP A 540 30.57 11.63 -2.96
C ASP A 540 30.39 10.75 -1.71
N THR A 541 30.86 9.50 -1.72
CA THR A 541 30.65 8.54 -0.63
C THR A 541 31.97 8.03 -0.09
N THR A 542 32.18 8.19 1.22
CA THR A 542 33.34 7.66 1.94
C THR A 542 32.87 6.78 3.09
N MET A 543 33.42 5.57 3.18
CA MET A 543 33.10 4.62 4.24
C MET A 543 34.30 4.37 5.13
N TYR A 544 34.04 4.42 6.42
CA TYR A 544 35.00 4.22 7.48
C TYR A 544 34.67 2.93 8.23
N ARG A 545 35.68 2.13 8.52
CA ARG A 545 35.59 1.05 9.50
C ARG A 545 35.95 1.58 10.87
N VAL A 546 35.12 1.27 11.85
CA VAL A 546 35.38 1.56 13.27
C VAL A 546 36.36 0.51 13.77
N THR A 547 37.55 0.94 14.16
CA THR A 547 38.52 0.05 14.81
C THR A 547 38.13 -0.05 16.28
N PRO A 548 38.00 -1.27 16.84
CA PRO A 548 37.79 -1.43 18.28
C PRO A 548 38.95 -0.78 19.01
N VAL A 549 38.72 0.36 19.64
CA VAL A 549 39.69 0.92 20.57
C VAL A 549 39.60 0.02 21.79
N HIS A 550 40.68 -0.70 22.12
CA HIS A 550 40.84 -1.22 23.47
C HIS A 550 40.72 0.00 24.40
N LEU A 551 39.59 0.16 25.08
CA LEU A 551 39.57 0.94 26.30
C LEU A 551 40.58 0.22 27.20
N PRO A 552 41.64 0.89 27.67
CA PRO A 552 42.42 0.33 28.76
C PRO A 552 41.41 0.10 29.88
N ASN A 553 41.32 -1.14 30.38
CA ASN A 553 40.59 -1.44 31.60
C ASN A 553 40.98 -0.41 32.66
N GLY A 554 39.98 0.27 33.23
CA GLY A 554 40.11 1.24 34.31
C GLY A 554 38.74 1.55 34.87
#